data_AF-A0A8H9WL51-F1
#
_entry.id   AF-A0A8H9WL51-F1
#
_cell.length_a   1.000
_cell.length_b   1.000
_cell.length_c   1.000
_cell.angle_alpha   90.00
_cell.angle_beta   90.00
_cell.angle_gamma   90.00
#
_symmetry.space_group_name_H-M   'P 1'
#
loop_
_entity.id
_entity.type
_entity.pdbx_description
1 polymer ?
#
loop_
_entity_poly.entity_id
_entity_poly.type
_entity_poly.pdbx_seq_one_letter_code
_entity_poly.pdbx_strand_id
1 'polypeptide(L)' 'MSVNELATTIKLLVERNHIVAEGAGAAAVATALAGRAGTGKIACVVSGGHIDLDELNQILSPFDLTSPQTCY' A
#
# COMPACT_ATOMS: atom_id res chain seq x y z
N MET A 1 4.38 6.51 -9.28
CA MET A 1 3.67 5.70 -8.27
C MET A 1 2.36 5.26 -8.87
N SER A 2 2.13 3.96 -9.00
CA SER A 2 0.84 3.42 -9.45
C SER A 2 -0.06 3.05 -8.26
N VAL A 3 -1.36 2.92 -8.50
CA VAL A 3 -2.33 2.43 -7.50
C VAL A 3 -1.95 1.02 -7.03
N ASN A 4 -1.47 0.16 -7.94
CA ASN A 4 -1.06 -1.20 -7.60
C ASN A 4 0.21 -1.24 -6.73
N GLU A 5 1.19 -0.35 -6.97
CA GLU A 5 2.37 -0.18 -6.09
C GLU A 5 1.92 0.21 -4.68
N LEU A 6 0.90 1.06 -4.57
CA LEU A 6 0.38 1.54 -3.29
C LEU A 6 -0.41 0.45 -2.54
N ALA A 7 -1.30 -0.27 -3.23
CA ALA A 7 -2.04 -1.41 -2.67
C ALA A 7 -1.09 -2.50 -2.16
N THR A 8 -0.05 -2.83 -2.93
CA THR A 8 0.99 -3.79 -2.51
C THR A 8 1.72 -3.30 -1.25
N THR A 9 1.99 -2.00 -1.16
CA THR A 9 2.64 -1.40 0.02
C THR A 9 1.71 -1.43 1.24
N ILE A 10 0.43 -1.10 1.08
CA ILE A 10 -0.57 -1.17 2.16
C ILE A 10 -0.70 -2.60 2.67
N LYS A 11 -0.81 -3.59 1.77
CA LYS A 11 -0.80 -5.01 2.13
C LYS A 11 0.43 -5.40 2.95
N LEU A 12 1.62 -4.97 2.51
CA LEU A 12 2.87 -5.19 3.23
C LEU A 12 2.87 -4.58 4.64
N LEU A 13 2.36 -3.35 4.79
CA LEU A 13 2.25 -2.67 6.07
C LEU A 13 1.33 -3.41 7.03
N VAL A 14 0.19 -3.90 6.54
CA VAL A 14 -0.76 -4.68 7.34
C VAL A 14 -0.16 -6.03 7.75
N GLU A 15 0.34 -6.80 6.79
CA GLU A 15 0.80 -8.17 7.02
C GLU A 15 2.07 -8.25 7.86
N ARG A 16 2.98 -7.29 7.71
CA ARG A 16 4.32 -7.36 8.33
C ARG A 16 4.55 -6.39 9.47
N ASN A 17 3.76 -5.31 9.53
CA ASN A 17 3.94 -4.26 10.54
C ASN A 17 2.68 -4.02 11.38
N HIS A 18 1.56 -4.69 11.05
CA HIS A 18 0.27 -4.49 11.71
C HIS A 18 -0.22 -3.04 11.67
N ILE A 19 0.12 -2.32 10.58
CA ILE A 19 -0.28 -0.93 10.34
C ILE A 19 -1.32 -0.91 9.23
N VAL A 20 -2.52 -0.40 9.54
CA VAL A 20 -3.54 -0.09 8.54
C VAL A 20 -3.32 1.34 8.07
N ALA A 21 -2.98 1.50 6.80
CA ALA A 21 -2.68 2.79 6.18
C ALA A 21 -3.65 3.06 5.01
N GLU A 22 -3.99 4.34 4.83
CA GLU A 22 -4.66 4.82 3.61
C GLU A 22 -3.62 5.06 2.49
N GLY A 23 -4.10 5.32 1.27
CA GLY A 23 -3.23 5.61 0.14
C GLY A 23 -2.20 6.72 0.40
N ALA A 24 -2.64 7.88 0.91
CA ALA A 24 -1.73 8.96 1.26
C ALA A 24 -0.73 8.55 2.37
N GLY A 25 -1.20 7.80 3.38
CA GLY A 25 -0.38 7.32 4.49
C GLY A 25 0.70 6.30 4.09
N ALA A 26 0.48 5.53 3.02
CA ALA A 26 1.44 4.55 2.52
C ALA A 26 2.41 5.10 1.45
N ALA A 27 2.15 6.29 0.89
CA ALA A 27 2.89 6.82 -0.26
C ALA A 27 4.40 7.02 0.01
N ALA A 28 4.78 7.46 1.20
CA ALA A 28 6.19 7.63 1.56
C ALA A 28 6.93 6.28 1.58
N VAL A 29 6.28 5.26 2.14
CA VAL A 29 6.84 3.89 2.22
C VAL A 29 6.95 3.28 0.83
N ALA A 30 5.93 3.45 -0.01
CA ALA A 30 5.92 2.95 -1.39
C ALA A 30 7.05 3.56 -2.23
N THR A 31 7.29 4.87 -2.07
CA THR A 31 8.41 5.58 -2.74
C THR A 31 9.76 5.02 -2.29
N ALA A 32 9.93 4.77 -0.99
CA ALA A 32 11.16 4.22 -0.44
C ALA A 32 11.42 2.79 -0.93
N LEU A 33 10.40 1.93 -0.92
CA LEU A 33 10.49 0.56 -1.43
C LEU A 33 10.79 0.51 -2.94
N ALA A 34 10.29 1.48 -3.71
CA ALA A 34 10.59 1.62 -5.13
C ALA A 34 12.02 2.14 -5.41
N GLY A 35 12.82 2.43 -4.38
CA GLY A 35 14.17 2.98 -4.52
C GLY A 35 14.20 4.44 -4.98
N ARG A 36 13.06 5.16 -4.87
CA ARG A 36 12.89 6.53 -5.36
C ARG A 36 13.02 7.59 -4.24
N ALA A 37 13.39 7.19 -3.03
CA ALA A 37 13.54 8.08 -1.86
C ALA A 37 14.98 8.58 -1.62
N GLY A 38 15.92 8.30 -2.53
CA GLY A 38 17.33 8.65 -2.40
C GLY A 38 18.17 7.53 -1.77
N THR A 39 19.36 7.88 -1.25
CA THR A 39 20.32 6.93 -0.68
C THR A 39 20.52 7.16 0.83
N GLY A 40 21.03 6.13 1.52
CA GLY A 40 21.30 6.19 2.96
C GLY A 40 20.13 5.74 3.83
N LYS A 41 20.07 6.25 5.07
CA LYS A 41 19.01 5.92 6.03
C LYS A 41 17.75 6.72 5.69
N ILE A 42 16.65 6.03 5.42
CA ILE A 42 15.37 6.63 5.05
C ILE A 42 14.38 6.44 6.21
N ALA A 43 13.66 7.51 6.56
CA ALA A 43 12.53 7.45 7.48
C ALA A 43 11.25 7.83 6.72
N CYS A 44 10.21 6.99 6.82
CA CYS A 44 8.90 7.22 6.22
C CYS A 44 7.88 7.52 7.32
N VAL A 45 7.03 8.52 7.12
CA VAL A 45 5.92 8.83 8.03
C VAL A 45 4.65 8.21 7.47
N VAL A 46 3.99 7.37 8.26
CA VAL A 46 2.62 6.91 7.99
C VAL A 46 1.68 7.84 8.73
N SER A 47 1.08 8.79 8.01
CA SER A 47 0.30 9.89 8.61
C SER A 47 -1.07 9.49 9.12
N GLY A 48 -1.67 8.44 8.55
CA GLY A 48 -3.06 8.08 8.79
C GLY A 48 -3.45 6.74 8.18
N GLY A 49 -4.66 6.30 8.54
CA GLY A 49 -5.21 4.98 8.22
C GLY A 49 -6.73 5.00 8.08
N HIS A 50 -7.32 6.12 7.66
CA HIS A 50 -8.76 6.23 7.43
C HIS A 50 -9.13 5.58 6.10
N ILE A 51 -9.09 4.26 6.08
CA ILE A 51 -9.43 3.42 4.93
C ILE A 51 -10.74 2.70 5.17
N ASP A 52 -11.53 2.54 4.11
CA ASP A 52 -12.76 1.76 4.13
C ASP A 52 -12.45 0.26 4.26
N LEU A 53 -13.29 -0.50 4.99
CA LEU A 53 -13.07 -1.92 5.22
C LEU A 53 -13.20 -2.75 3.93
N ASP A 54 -14.08 -2.36 3.00
CA ASP A 54 -14.23 -3.04 1.72
C ASP A 54 -13.02 -2.78 0.82
N GLU A 55 -12.45 -1.58 0.87
CA GLU A 55 -11.19 -1.26 0.18
C GLU A 55 -10.02 -2.06 0.78
N LEU A 56 -9.92 -2.09 2.11
CA LEU A 56 -8.90 -2.88 2.80
C LEU A 56 -9.04 -4.37 2.47
N ASN A 57 -10.26 -4.92 2.48
CA ASN A 57 -10.52 -6.31 2.11
C ASN A 57 -10.08 -6.60 0.68
N GLN A 58 -10.34 -5.70 -0.27
CA GLN A 58 -9.87 -5.85 -1.65
C GLN A 58 -8.33 -5.85 -1.74
N ILE A 59 -7.66 -4.97 -1.01
CA ILE A 59 -6.18 -4.90 -0.96
C ILE A 59 -5.58 -6.19 -0.37
N LEU A 60 -6.20 -6.74 0.67
CA LEU A 60 -5.70 -7.93 1.36
C LEU A 60 -6.04 -9.24 0.63
N SER A 61 -7.09 -9.24 -0.18
CA SER A 61 -7.52 -10.40 -0.94
C SER A 61 -6.37 -11.00 -1.77
N PRO A 62 -6.28 -12.34 -1.88
CA PRO A 62 -5.40 -12.98 -2.84
C PRO A 62 -5.71 -12.44 -4.24
N PHE A 63 -4.68 -12.19 -5.05
CA PHE A 63 -4.88 -11.79 -6.44
C PHE A 63 -5.52 -12.95 -7.19
N ASP A 64 -6.80 -12.82 -7.51
CA ASP A 64 -7.54 -13.85 -8.23
C ASP A 64 -7.35 -13.66 -9.74
N LEU A 65 -6.66 -14.61 -10.37
CA LEU A 65 -6.47 -14.66 -11.82
C LEU A 65 -7.79 -14.89 -12.59
N THR A 66 -8.90 -15.13 -11.90
CA THR A 66 -10.23 -15.37 -12.48
C THR A 66 -11.22 -14.23 -12.27
N SER A 67 -10.89 -13.23 -11.43
CA SER A 67 -11.75 -12.06 -11.27
C SER A 67 -11.54 -11.12 -12.47
N PRO A 68 -12.61 -10.68 -13.17
CA PRO A 68 -12.46 -9.64 -14.17
C PRO A 68 -11.77 -8.45 -13.49
N GLN A 69 -10.68 -7.98 -14.08
CA GLN A 69 -10.05 -6.74 -13.64
C GLN A 69 -11.14 -5.69 -13.67
N THR A 70 -11.55 -5.21 -12.49
CA THR A 70 -12.41 -4.04 -12.43
C THR A 70 -11.53 -2.89 -12.87
N CYS A 71 -11.56 -2.64 -14.18
CA CYS A 71 -10.97 -1.47 -14.80
C CYS A 71 -11.54 -0.25 -14.09
N TYR A 72 -10.65 0.56 -13.52
CA TYR A 72 -10.88 1.99 -13.42
C TYR A 72 -10.48 2.64 -14.74
#